data_AF-A0A2S5D222-F1
#
_entry.id   AF-A0A2S5D222-F1
#
_cell.length_a   1.000
_cell.length_b   1.000
_cell.length_c   1.000
_cell.angle_alpha   90.00
_cell.angle_beta   90.00
_cell.angle_gamma   90.00
#
_symmetry.space_group_name_H-M   'P 1'
#
loop_
_entity.id
_entity.type
_entity.pdbx_description
1 polymer ?
#
loop_
_entity_poly.entity_id
_entity_poly.type
_entity_poly.pdbx_seq_one_letter_code
_entity_poly.pdbx_strand_id
1 'polypeptide(L)' 'MKKIRAIFVGDVRFDHCPVFELNVETNYFEMLIDKEFRYEKEVVEEDNDFLVFEIENDVATLIK' A
#
# COMPACT_ATOMS: atom_id res chain seq x y z
N MET A 1 8.64 -14.18 -3.59
CA MET A 1 9.34 -12.91 -3.30
C MET A 1 8.48 -12.13 -2.32
N LYS A 2 9.05 -11.75 -1.19
CA LYS A 2 8.32 -11.02 -0.13
C LYS A 2 8.07 -9.59 -0.61
N LYS A 3 6.84 -9.11 -0.52
CA LYS A 3 6.43 -7.75 -0.89
C LYS A 3 5.64 -7.12 0.23
N ILE A 4 5.65 -5.79 0.33
CA ILE A 4 4.79 -5.04 1.24
C ILE A 4 3.79 -4.26 0.39
N ARG A 5 2.51 -4.36 0.75
CA ARG A 5 1.43 -3.62 0.10
C ARG A 5 0.59 -2.87 1.11
N ALA A 6 -0.02 -1.78 0.68
CA ALA A 6 -0.95 -1.02 1.51
C ALA A 6 -2.27 -0.79 0.76
N ILE A 7 -3.37 -0.77 1.52
CA ILE A 7 -4.69 -0.40 1.02
C ILE A 7 -5.12 0.87 1.74
N PHE A 8 -5.50 1.89 0.97
CA PHE A 8 -6.10 3.10 1.52
C PHE A 8 -7.60 2.88 1.73
N VAL A 9 -8.06 2.94 2.99
CA VAL A 9 -9.46 2.73 3.37
C VAL A 9 -10.22 4.04 3.60
N GLY A 10 -9.53 5.19 3.58
CA GLY A 10 -10.14 6.52 3.66
C GLY A 10 -10.80 7.01 2.36
N ASP A 11 -10.83 6.20 1.29
CA ASP A 11 -11.42 6.60 0.02
C ASP A 11 -12.95 6.63 0.09
N VAL A 12 -13.50 7.84 0.21
CA VAL A 12 -14.94 8.10 0.31
C VAL A 12 -15.71 7.85 -1.00
N ARG A 13 -15.02 7.62 -2.12
CA ARG A 13 -15.68 7.33 -3.42
C ARG A 13 -16.18 5.89 -3.47
N PHE A 14 -15.50 4.97 -2.79
CA PHE A 14 -15.81 3.53 -2.74
C PHE A 14 -16.01 2.87 -4.12
N ASP A 15 -15.46 3.46 -5.19
CA ASP A 15 -15.56 2.98 -6.57
C ASP A 15 -14.39 2.05 -6.94
N HIS A 16 -13.27 2.16 -6.22
CA HIS A 16 -12.11 1.28 -6.33
C HIS A 16 -11.46 1.05 -4.97
N CYS A 17 -10.56 0.07 -4.94
CA CYS A 17 -9.71 -0.23 -3.78
C CYS A 17 -8.27 0.17 -4.14
N PRO A 18 -7.77 1.33 -3.69
CA PRO A 18 -6.40 1.75 -3.98
C PRO A 18 -5.39 0.80 -3.32
N VAL A 19 -4.63 0.08 -4.16
CA VAL A 19 -3.56 -0.81 -3.69
C VAL A 19 -2.20 -0.23 -4.08
N PHE A 20 -1.34 -0.09 -3.09
CA PHE A 20 0.02 0.39 -3.24
C PHE A 20 1.03 -0.71 -2.92
N GLU A 21 2.19 -0.70 -3.56
CA GLU A 21 3.30 -1.61 -3.30
C GLU A 21 4.55 -0.80 -2.95
N LEU A 22 5.26 -1.21 -1.89
CA LEU A 22 6.48 -0.53 -1.47
C LEU A 22 7.59 -0.77 -2.48
N ASN A 23 8.06 0.31 -3.10
CA ASN A 23 9.32 0.35 -3.82
C ASN A 23 10.46 0.61 -2.84
N VAL A 24 11.26 -0.41 -2.56
CA VAL A 24 12.37 -0.33 -1.60
C VAL A 24 13.53 0.55 -2.06
N GLU A 25 13.65 0.82 -3.37
CA GLU A 25 14.71 1.67 -3.92
C GLU A 25 14.41 3.15 -3.72
N THR A 26 13.14 3.53 -3.85
CA THR A 26 12.69 4.92 -3.75
C THR A 26 12.11 5.25 -2.37
N ASN A 27 11.74 4.23 -1.59
CA ASN A 27 11.04 4.36 -0.30
C ASN A 27 9.63 4.97 -0.42
N TYR A 28 8.96 4.72 -1.55
CA TYR A 28 7.57 5.11 -1.80
C TYR A 28 6.68 3.89 -1.96
N PHE A 29 5.44 4.01 -1.48
CA PHE A 29 4.34 3.16 -1.87
C PHE A 29 3.76 3.67 -3.18
N GLU A 30 3.96 2.92 -4.27
CA GLU A 30 3.46 3.26 -5.60
C GLU A 30 2.16 2.51 -5.87
N MET A 31 1.13 3.19 -6.37
CA MET A 31 -0.12 2.53 -6.72
C MET A 31 0.12 1.54 -7.87
N LEU A 32 -0.48 0.35 -7.77
CA LEU A 32 -0.27 -0.70 -8.78
C LEU A 32 -0.80 -0.31 -10.16
N ILE A 33 -1.86 0.50 -10.23
CA ILE A 33 -2.52 0.90 -11.48
C ILE A 33 -2.06 2.25 -12.03
N ASP A 34 -1.50 3.12 -11.16
CA ASP A 34 -1.02 4.45 -11.53
C ASP A 34 0.19 4.84 -10.66
N LYS A 35 1.39 4.64 -11.19
CA LYS A 35 2.63 4.88 -10.44
C LYS A 35 2.92 6.35 -10.16
N GLU A 36 2.23 7.29 -10.83
CA GLU A 36 2.33 8.72 -10.48
C GLU A 36 1.65 8.99 -9.14
N PHE A 37 0.64 8.18 -8.79
CA PHE A 37 -0.01 8.22 -7.50
C PHE A 37 0.77 7.38 -6.47
N ARG A 38 1.45 8.06 -5.56
CA ARG A 38 2.35 7.43 -4.59
C ARG A 38 2.41 8.21 -3.27
N TYR A 39 2.74 7.50 -2.20
CA TYR A 39 2.94 8.04 -0.88
C TYR A 39 4.33 7.69 -0.35
N GLU A 40 4.92 8.57 0.44
CA GLU A 40 6.12 8.23 1.20
C GLU A 40 5.82 7.10 2.18
N LYS A 41 6.81 6.24 2.44
CA LYS A 41 6.66 5.13 3.37
C LYS A 41 6.15 5.57 4.74
N GLU A 42 6.70 6.66 5.28
CA GLU A 42 6.33 7.19 6.60
C GLU A 42 4.84 7.57 6.66
N VAL A 43 4.30 8.19 5.62
CA VAL A 43 2.87 8.55 5.54
C VAL A 43 1.99 7.31 5.68
N VAL A 44 2.30 6.24 4.96
CA VAL A 44 1.54 4.97 5.01
C VAL A 44 1.70 4.28 6.36
N GLU A 45 2.89 4.35 6.96
CA GLU A 45 3.18 3.72 8.25
C GLU A 45 2.61 4.47 9.46
N GLU A 46 2.35 5.77 9.35
CA GLU A 46 1.80 6.60 10.43
C GLU A 46 0.28 6.79 10.33
N ASP A 47 -0.29 6.83 9.13
CA ASP A 47 -1.71 7.10 8.91
C ASP A 47 -2.56 5.84 9.17
N ASN A 48 -3.64 5.97 9.95
CA ASN A 48 -4.55 4.88 10.32
C ASN A 48 -5.52 4.51 9.19
N ASP A 49 -5.61 5.33 8.15
CA ASP A 49 -6.42 5.05 6.97
C ASP A 49 -5.70 4.13 5.96
N PHE A 50 -4.51 3.62 6.33
CA PHE A 50 -3.81 2.57 5.58
C PHE A 50 -3.75 1.26 6.34
N LEU A 51 -4.21 0.20 5.68
CA LEU A 51 -3.97 -1.18 6.09
C LEU A 51 -2.73 -1.70 5.37
N VAL A 52 -1.76 -2.25 6.11
CA VAL A 52 -0.48 -2.71 5.54
C VAL A 52 -0.40 -4.23 5.61
N PHE A 53 0.03 -4.83 4.51
CA PHE A 53 0.09 -6.27 4.32
C PHE A 53 1.49 -6.70 3.89
N GLU A 54 1.90 -7.83 4.45
CA GLU A 54 2.99 -8.64 3.92
C GLU A 54 2.43 -9.67 2.92
N ILE A 55 3.03 -9.73 1.73
CA ILE A 55 2.63 -10.66 0.67
C ILE A 55 3.73 -11.69 0.46
N GLU A 56 3.37 -12.96 0.64
CA GLU A 56 4.24 -14.10 0.39
C GLU A 56 3.43 -15.27 -0.21
N ASN A 57 3.91 -15.84 -1.32
CA ASN A 57 3.26 -16.96 -2.01
C ASN A 57 1.76 -16.74 -2.26
N ASP A 58 1.40 -15.54 -2.73
CA ASP A 58 0.02 -15.09 -2.99
C ASP A 58 -0.89 -15.03 -1.76
N VAL A 59 -0.33 -15.11 -0.56
CA VAL A 59 -1.02 -14.91 0.72
C VAL A 59 -0.72 -13.51 1.24
N ALA A 60 -1.76 -12.77 1.59
CA ALA A 60 -1.66 -11.47 2.25
C ALA A 60 -1.87 -11.64 3.77
N THR A 61 -0.91 -11.17 4.55
CA THR A 61 -0.99 -11.13 6.02
C THR A 61 -1.03 -9.67 6.47
N LEU A 62 -2.10 -9.27 7.15
CA LEU A 62 -2.20 -7.93 7.74
C LEU A 62 -1.15 -7.76 8.84
N ILE A 63 -0.39 -6.67 8.79
CA ILE A 63 0.66 -6.35 9.77
C ILE A 63 0.45 -4.99 10.46
N LYS A 64 -0.48 -4.16 9.95
CA LYS A 64 -0.96 -2.93 10.56
C LYS A 64 -2.42 -2.72 10.17
#